data_AF-A0A7V9BG56-F1
#
_entry.id   AF-A0A7V9BG56-F1
#
_cell.length_a   1.000
_cell.length_b   1.000
_cell.length_c   1.000
_cell.angle_alpha   90.00
_cell.angle_beta   90.00
_cell.angle_gamma   90.00
#
_symmetry.space_group_name_H-M   'P 1'
#
loop_
_entity.id
_entity.type
_entity.pdbx_description
1 polymer ?
#
loop_
_entity_poly.entity_id
_entity_poly.type
_entity_poly.pdbx_seq_one_letter_code
_entity_poly.pdbx_strand_id
1 'polypeptide(L)'
;MSQLSLTDSDRKEMLAAIGVDSIEELFRDIPAAVRFEGRLELEAALSEPELVRHLEELAAKNVDTTKELSFLGAGIYDHYVPAVVDAVLSRGEFLTAYTPYQPEMSQGVLQAIFEYQTAICELTGMDVSNASGYDGTTVAADACLVARDVTGRSRIVLAETLSPQVRQVVKTYAVGFGLEVVEVPHTGGTTDPDLLAVASKDAAAVIFQQPNFFGCLEPAPDLAAAANDAGALAVAHVDPISLGVLEAPGNYGCAIAIGEGQSAGNYQSYAGPHYGFFAAKREYTRRLPGRIIGETTDLNGDRGYVLTFQTREQHIRREKATSNMTTNQTLLALAGLVHL
;
A
#
# COMPACT_ATOMS: atom_id res chain seq x y z
N MET A 1 12.00 -24.09 21.70
CA MET A 1 10.74 -23.40 21.40
C MET A 1 10.29 -22.61 22.62
N SER A 2 10.49 -21.30 22.60
CA SER A 2 10.30 -20.37 23.73
C SER A 2 9.24 -19.29 23.44
N GLN A 3 8.26 -19.57 22.58
CA GLN A 3 7.22 -18.57 22.25
C GLN A 3 6.36 -18.19 23.46
N LEU A 4 6.20 -19.09 24.42
CA LEU A 4 5.55 -18.79 25.70
C LEU A 4 6.63 -18.38 26.69
N SER A 5 6.61 -17.11 27.09
CA SER A 5 7.51 -16.58 28.13
C SER A 5 7.13 -17.02 29.53
N LEU A 6 5.87 -17.42 29.76
CA LEU A 6 5.34 -17.80 31.07
C LEU A 6 5.78 -19.21 31.48
N THR A 7 6.44 -19.28 32.63
CA THR A 7 6.83 -20.53 33.30
C THR A 7 5.65 -21.19 34.01
N ASP A 8 5.82 -22.43 34.44
CA ASP A 8 4.82 -23.14 35.25
C ASP A 8 4.56 -22.43 36.60
N SER A 9 5.58 -21.74 37.15
CA SER A 9 5.43 -20.93 38.37
C SER A 9 4.54 -19.72 38.10
N ASP A 10 4.81 -18.97 37.04
CA ASP A 10 4.02 -17.80 36.65
C ASP A 10 2.56 -18.19 36.44
N ARG A 11 2.31 -19.30 35.72
CA ARG A 11 0.95 -19.81 35.49
C ARG A 11 0.23 -20.13 36.79
N LYS A 12 0.91 -20.80 37.73
CA LYS A 12 0.32 -21.15 39.02
C LYS A 12 -0.02 -19.93 39.86
N GLU A 13 0.87 -18.94 39.90
CA GLU A 13 0.64 -17.68 40.62
C GLU A 13 -0.51 -16.88 40.00
N MET A 14 -0.57 -16.80 38.67
CA MET A 14 -1.65 -16.12 37.94
C MET A 14 -3.01 -16.80 38.16
N LEU A 15 -3.09 -18.13 38.08
CA LEU A 15 -4.31 -18.91 38.32
C LEU A 15 -4.82 -18.71 39.77
N ALA A 16 -3.92 -18.77 40.75
CA ALA A 16 -4.26 -18.53 42.15
C ALA A 16 -4.77 -17.10 42.39
N ALA A 17 -4.18 -16.09 41.72
CA ALA A 17 -4.59 -14.70 41.87
C ALA A 17 -6.01 -14.42 41.38
N ILE A 18 -6.47 -15.14 40.36
CA ILE A 18 -7.83 -15.02 39.80
C ILE A 18 -8.81 -16.07 40.34
N GLY A 19 -8.34 -16.96 41.23
CA GLY A 19 -9.17 -17.93 41.95
C GLY A 19 -9.70 -19.09 41.10
N VAL A 20 -8.95 -19.51 40.08
CA VAL A 20 -9.27 -20.71 39.28
C VAL A 20 -8.18 -21.77 39.42
N ASP A 21 -8.57 -23.03 39.28
CA ASP A 21 -7.67 -24.17 39.54
C ASP A 21 -6.97 -24.70 38.28
N SER A 22 -7.43 -24.29 37.09
CA SER A 22 -6.92 -24.79 35.81
C SER A 22 -7.10 -23.80 34.65
N ILE A 23 -6.37 -24.04 33.56
CA ILE A 23 -6.54 -23.30 32.31
C ILE A 23 -7.92 -23.57 31.71
N GLU A 24 -8.43 -24.79 31.83
CA GLU A 24 -9.75 -25.19 31.35
C GLU A 24 -10.88 -24.38 31.99
N GLU A 25 -10.73 -24.02 33.27
CA GLU A 25 -11.69 -23.18 33.98
C GLU A 25 -11.75 -21.74 33.45
N LEU A 26 -10.64 -21.21 32.92
CA LEU A 26 -10.62 -19.89 32.25
C LEU A 26 -11.55 -19.85 31.03
N PHE A 27 -11.71 -20.98 30.36
CA PHE A 27 -12.55 -21.07 29.17
C PHE A 27 -14.03 -21.32 29.48
N ARG A 28 -14.45 -21.32 30.76
CA ARG A 28 -15.83 -21.59 31.18
C ARG A 28 -16.87 -20.70 30.48
N ASP A 29 -16.50 -19.47 30.13
CA ASP A 29 -17.38 -18.48 29.49
C ASP A 29 -17.62 -18.75 28.01
N ILE A 30 -16.81 -19.59 27.36
CA ILE A 30 -17.06 -20.04 25.98
C ILE A 30 -18.22 -21.05 26.03
N PRO A 31 -19.36 -20.83 25.36
CA PRO A 31 -20.47 -21.78 25.43
C PRO A 31 -20.07 -23.16 24.92
N ALA A 32 -20.43 -24.23 25.65
CA ALA A 32 -20.06 -25.61 25.27
C ALA A 32 -20.48 -25.97 23.83
N ALA A 33 -21.65 -25.48 23.39
CA ALA A 33 -22.19 -25.73 22.05
C ALA A 33 -21.31 -25.21 20.89
N VAL A 34 -20.36 -24.30 21.16
CA VAL A 34 -19.43 -23.77 20.15
C VAL A 34 -17.97 -24.17 20.41
N ARG A 35 -17.71 -24.95 21.46
CA ARG A 35 -16.34 -25.43 21.74
C ARG A 35 -16.01 -26.57 20.78
N PHE A 36 -14.81 -26.51 20.22
CA PHE A 36 -14.27 -27.61 19.45
C PHE A 36 -13.83 -28.73 20.42
N GLU A 37 -14.46 -29.90 20.33
CA GLU A 37 -14.18 -31.05 21.20
C GLU A 37 -13.08 -31.99 20.67
N GLY A 38 -12.60 -31.72 19.45
CA GLY A 38 -11.55 -32.51 18.82
C GLY A 38 -10.14 -32.05 19.17
N ARG A 39 -9.16 -32.74 18.58
CA ARG A 39 -7.81 -32.20 18.42
C ARG A 39 -7.68 -31.67 17.00
N LEU A 40 -6.96 -30.57 16.83
CA LEU A 40 -6.63 -30.10 15.49
C LEU A 40 -5.77 -31.16 14.82
N GLU A 41 -6.19 -31.62 13.64
CA GLU A 41 -5.47 -32.60 12.83
C GLU A 41 -4.28 -31.93 12.14
N LEU A 42 -3.23 -31.67 12.92
CA LEU A 42 -1.98 -31.05 12.47
C LEU A 42 -0.84 -32.07 12.51
N GLU A 43 0.15 -31.87 11.66
CA GLU A 43 1.41 -32.62 11.73
C GLU A 43 2.12 -32.38 13.06
N ALA A 44 3.04 -33.29 13.40
CA ALA A 44 3.82 -33.16 14.62
C ALA A 44 4.67 -31.87 14.57
N ALA A 45 4.76 -31.18 15.71
CA ALA A 45 5.58 -29.98 15.81
C ALA A 45 7.06 -30.31 15.56
N LEU A 46 7.67 -29.57 14.65
CA LEU A 46 9.10 -29.63 14.38
C LEU A 46 9.86 -28.78 15.39
N SER A 47 11.07 -29.20 15.76
CA SER A 47 12.02 -28.29 16.41
C SER A 47 12.42 -27.16 15.45
N GLU A 48 12.94 -26.05 15.98
CA GLU A 48 13.34 -24.91 15.16
C GLU A 48 14.36 -25.28 14.06
N PRO A 49 15.43 -26.05 14.32
CA PRO A 49 16.34 -26.50 13.25
C PRO A 49 15.67 -27.41 12.21
N GLU A 50 14.74 -28.27 12.63
CA GLU A 50 13.98 -29.13 11.71
C GLU A 50 13.05 -28.31 10.82
N LEU A 51 12.41 -27.28 11.39
CA LEU A 51 11.54 -26.37 10.66
C LEU A 51 12.31 -25.56 9.63
N VAL A 52 13.47 -24.99 9.99
CA VAL A 52 14.33 -24.24 9.06
C VAL A 52 14.74 -25.13 7.88
N ARG A 53 15.27 -26.33 8.16
CA ARG A 53 15.66 -27.28 7.10
C ARG A 53 14.47 -27.66 6.20
N HIS A 54 13.31 -27.92 6.80
CA HIS A 54 12.11 -28.26 6.04
C HIS A 54 11.68 -27.13 5.09
N LEU A 55 11.69 -25.88 5.56
CA LEU A 55 11.35 -24.72 4.74
C LEU A 55 12.39 -24.46 3.63
N GLU A 56 13.68 -24.66 3.90
CA GLU A 56 14.75 -24.58 2.89
C GLU A 56 14.58 -25.63 1.79
N GLU A 57 14.25 -26.87 2.16
CA GLU A 57 13.96 -27.96 1.21
C GLU A 57 12.75 -27.66 0.32
N LEU A 58 11.72 -27.01 0.86
CA LEU A 58 10.57 -26.54 0.09
C LEU A 58 10.94 -25.38 -0.84
N ALA A 59 11.65 -24.38 -0.32
CA ALA A 59 12.10 -23.22 -1.10
C ALA A 59 13.02 -23.63 -2.26
N ALA A 60 13.88 -24.64 -2.07
CA ALA A 60 14.77 -25.16 -3.10
C ALA A 60 14.06 -25.76 -4.32
N LYS A 61 12.76 -26.09 -4.21
CA LYS A 61 11.94 -26.55 -5.35
C LYS A 61 11.58 -25.41 -6.31
N ASN A 62 11.71 -24.16 -5.89
CA ASN A 62 11.47 -23.00 -6.73
C ASN A 62 12.68 -22.70 -7.64
N VAL A 63 12.39 -22.12 -8.79
CA VAL A 63 13.37 -21.48 -9.67
C VAL A 63 13.20 -19.97 -9.51
N ASP A 64 14.18 -19.33 -8.89
CA ASP A 64 14.17 -17.90 -8.58
C ASP A 64 15.07 -17.11 -9.54
N THR A 65 15.03 -15.78 -9.43
CA THR A 65 15.73 -14.86 -10.33
C THR A 65 17.25 -14.83 -10.13
N THR A 66 17.79 -15.47 -9.09
CA THR A 66 19.24 -15.69 -8.95
C THR A 66 19.73 -16.84 -9.82
N LYS A 67 18.81 -17.72 -10.25
CA LYS A 67 19.11 -18.87 -11.12
C LYS A 67 18.76 -18.60 -12.58
N GLU A 68 17.64 -17.92 -12.83
CA GLU A 68 17.13 -17.65 -14.18
C GLU A 68 16.73 -16.18 -14.36
N LEU A 69 17.03 -15.59 -15.51
CA LEU A 69 16.67 -14.20 -15.78
C LEU A 69 15.16 -14.06 -16.03
N SER A 70 14.53 -13.08 -15.39
CA SER A 70 13.12 -12.72 -15.63
C SER A 70 12.99 -11.31 -16.18
N PHE A 71 12.59 -11.21 -17.45
CA PHE A 71 12.23 -9.94 -18.09
C PHE A 71 10.70 -9.82 -18.29
N LEU A 72 9.92 -10.51 -17.46
CA LEU A 72 8.46 -10.52 -17.57
C LEU A 72 7.86 -9.12 -17.36
N GLY A 73 8.51 -8.30 -16.53
CA GLY A 73 8.05 -6.96 -16.19
C GLY A 73 6.66 -6.98 -15.55
N ALA A 74 5.70 -6.30 -16.18
CA ALA A 74 4.30 -6.30 -15.74
C ALA A 74 4.09 -5.77 -14.30
N GLY A 75 4.94 -4.84 -13.85
CA GLY A 75 4.84 -4.20 -12.54
C GLY A 75 5.74 -4.79 -11.45
N ILE A 76 6.40 -5.93 -11.70
CA ILE A 76 7.40 -6.51 -10.79
C ILE A 76 8.72 -6.67 -11.53
N TYR A 77 9.75 -6.01 -11.03
CA TYR A 77 11.04 -5.89 -11.71
C TYR A 77 12.16 -6.43 -10.82
N ASP A 78 13.00 -7.26 -11.42
CA ASP A 78 14.26 -7.66 -10.79
C ASP A 78 15.19 -6.44 -10.72
N HIS A 79 15.74 -6.18 -9.54
CA HIS A 79 16.62 -5.06 -9.27
C HIS A 79 17.50 -5.35 -8.04
N TYR A 80 18.58 -4.59 -7.91
CA TYR A 80 19.47 -4.71 -6.78
C TYR A 80 18.86 -4.02 -5.54
N VAL A 81 18.63 -4.78 -4.47
CA VAL A 81 18.27 -4.25 -3.15
C VAL A 81 19.56 -4.10 -2.32
N PRO A 82 19.96 -2.87 -1.94
CA PRO A 82 21.16 -2.67 -1.14
C PRO A 82 21.06 -3.30 0.25
N ALA A 83 22.13 -3.94 0.72
CA ALA A 83 22.17 -4.61 2.03
C ALA A 83 21.83 -3.69 3.24
N VAL A 84 21.98 -2.37 3.09
CA VAL A 84 21.56 -1.40 4.12
C VAL A 84 20.05 -1.41 4.34
N VAL A 85 19.25 -1.73 3.31
CA VAL A 85 17.80 -1.89 3.43
C VAL A 85 17.49 -2.99 4.43
N ASP A 86 18.00 -4.20 4.22
CA ASP A 86 17.80 -5.33 5.15
C ASP A 86 18.33 -5.04 6.56
N ALA A 87 19.46 -4.34 6.66
CA ALA A 87 20.02 -3.93 7.94
C ALA A 87 19.10 -2.95 8.71
N VAL A 88 18.39 -2.06 8.01
CA VAL A 88 17.42 -1.14 8.63
C VAL A 88 16.11 -1.87 8.95
N LEU A 89 15.57 -2.66 8.03
CA LEU A 89 14.29 -3.36 8.21
C LEU A 89 14.35 -4.40 9.33
N SER A 90 15.52 -4.98 9.60
CA SER A 90 15.70 -5.96 10.68
C SER A 90 15.83 -5.34 12.07
N ARG A 91 15.87 -4.01 12.19
CA ARG A 91 15.90 -3.33 13.49
C ARG A 91 14.55 -3.47 14.20
N GLY A 92 14.58 -3.90 15.47
CA GLY A 92 13.38 -4.24 16.23
C GLY A 92 12.38 -3.08 16.36
N GLU A 93 12.86 -1.84 16.46
CA GLU A 93 12.06 -0.63 16.53
C GLU A 93 11.26 -0.31 15.26
N PHE A 94 11.63 -0.90 14.11
CA PHE A 94 10.85 -0.80 12.87
C PHE A 94 10.07 -2.09 12.61
N LEU A 95 10.71 -3.26 12.78
CA LEU A 95 10.13 -4.56 12.47
C LEU A 95 8.97 -4.95 13.39
N THR A 96 9.08 -4.61 14.68
CA THR A 96 8.09 -5.03 15.69
C THR A 96 7.11 -3.91 16.07
N ALA A 97 7.37 -2.69 15.60
CA ALA A 97 6.48 -1.57 15.83
C ALA A 97 5.14 -1.78 15.10
N TYR A 98 4.05 -1.40 15.76
CA TYR A 98 2.74 -1.31 15.13
C TYR A 98 2.40 0.15 14.83
N THR A 99 1.13 0.41 14.51
CA THR A 99 0.66 1.76 14.20
C THR A 99 1.07 2.76 15.30
N PRO A 100 1.74 3.88 14.96
CA PRO A 100 2.30 4.81 15.94
C PRO A 100 1.23 5.71 16.56
N TYR A 101 0.27 5.12 17.27
CA TYR A 101 -0.83 5.82 17.95
C TYR A 101 -0.37 6.66 19.14
N GLN A 102 0.77 6.32 19.74
CA GLN A 102 1.39 7.04 20.85
C GLN A 102 2.59 7.84 20.31
N PRO A 103 2.38 9.08 19.82
CA PRO A 103 3.38 9.80 19.05
C PRO A 103 4.66 10.09 19.84
N GLU A 104 4.54 10.36 21.14
CA GLU A 104 5.66 10.66 22.05
C GLU A 104 6.66 9.50 22.16
N MET A 105 6.18 8.26 21.99
CA MET A 105 7.00 7.04 22.04
C MET A 105 7.36 6.50 20.64
N SER A 106 6.92 7.16 19.57
CA SER A 106 7.02 6.63 18.20
C SER A 106 7.65 7.62 17.20
N GLN A 107 8.35 8.66 17.67
CA GLN A 107 8.88 9.73 16.81
C GLN A 107 9.81 9.22 15.70
N GLY A 108 10.65 8.21 15.94
CA GLY A 108 11.53 7.66 14.90
C GLY A 108 10.77 7.04 13.72
N VAL A 109 9.71 6.27 14.00
CA VAL A 109 8.84 5.68 12.98
C VAL A 109 8.04 6.76 12.26
N LEU A 110 7.49 7.73 13.01
CA LEU A 110 6.71 8.83 12.43
C LEU A 110 7.57 9.71 11.51
N GLN A 111 8.79 10.03 11.93
CA GLN A 111 9.74 10.78 11.11
C GLN A 111 10.07 10.02 9.83
N ALA A 112 10.39 8.72 9.91
CA ALA A 112 10.67 7.92 8.73
C ALA A 112 9.49 7.90 7.75
N ILE A 113 8.25 7.77 8.23
CA ILE A 113 7.07 7.85 7.37
C ILE A 113 6.89 9.25 6.77
N PHE A 114 7.18 10.31 7.53
CA PHE A 114 7.13 11.68 7.03
C PHE A 114 8.18 11.93 5.93
N GLU A 115 9.40 11.40 6.09
CA GLU A 115 10.45 11.45 5.09
C GLU A 115 10.08 10.64 3.83
N TYR A 116 9.46 9.46 4.00
CA TYR A 116 8.88 8.71 2.88
C TYR A 116 7.84 9.55 2.11
N GLN A 117 6.90 10.17 2.83
CA GLN A 117 5.90 11.04 2.20
C GLN A 117 6.55 12.19 1.43
N THR A 118 7.63 12.75 1.98
CA THR A 118 8.41 13.83 1.35
C THR A 118 9.06 13.35 0.05
N ALA A 119 9.77 12.22 0.09
CA ALA A 119 10.40 11.63 -1.09
C ALA A 119 9.39 11.33 -2.20
N ILE A 120 8.23 10.76 -1.87
CA ILE A 120 7.17 10.52 -2.85
C ILE A 120 6.61 11.84 -3.41
N CYS A 121 6.37 12.85 -2.58
CA CYS A 121 5.91 14.16 -3.06
C CYS A 121 6.92 14.79 -4.03
N GLU A 122 8.22 14.76 -3.70
CA GLU A 122 9.28 15.30 -4.54
C GLU A 122 9.41 14.56 -5.87
N LEU A 123 9.41 13.22 -5.85
CA LEU A 123 9.45 12.39 -7.07
C LEU A 123 8.24 12.64 -7.97
N THR A 124 7.06 12.79 -7.38
CA THR A 124 5.80 12.87 -8.13
C THR A 124 5.37 14.30 -8.47
N GLY A 125 6.03 15.33 -7.93
CA GLY A 125 5.61 16.73 -8.06
C GLY A 125 4.26 17.04 -7.40
N MET A 126 3.91 16.26 -6.37
CA MET A 126 2.65 16.36 -5.63
C MET A 126 2.82 17.06 -4.28
N ASP A 127 1.71 17.49 -3.68
CA ASP A 127 1.75 18.29 -2.45
C ASP A 127 1.62 17.45 -1.17
N VAL A 128 0.96 16.29 -1.26
CA VAL A 128 0.70 15.40 -0.13
C VAL A 128 0.77 13.95 -0.59
N SER A 129 1.36 13.10 0.25
CA SER A 129 1.39 11.65 0.09
C SER A 129 0.81 10.98 1.33
N ASN A 130 0.16 9.83 1.16
CA ASN A 130 -0.22 9.00 2.29
C ASN A 130 0.98 8.20 2.82
N ALA A 131 0.80 7.55 3.97
CA ALA A 131 1.80 6.68 4.57
C ALA A 131 1.75 5.26 3.99
N SER A 132 1.72 5.12 2.66
CA SER A 132 1.52 3.88 1.88
C SER A 132 0.09 3.31 1.86
N GLY A 133 -0.17 2.51 0.81
CA GLY A 133 -1.29 1.60 0.60
C GLY A 133 -0.81 0.14 0.43
N TYR A 134 -1.72 -0.77 0.09
CA TYR A 134 -1.41 -2.20 0.02
C TYR A 134 -0.48 -2.58 -1.13
N ASP A 135 -0.78 -2.07 -2.33
CA ASP A 135 -0.04 -2.32 -3.57
C ASP A 135 -0.46 -1.29 -4.62
N GLY A 136 0.23 -1.27 -5.77
CA GLY A 136 -0.06 -0.36 -6.88
C GLY A 136 -1.45 -0.54 -7.52
N THR A 137 -2.12 -1.69 -7.34
CA THR A 137 -3.43 -1.97 -7.95
C THR A 137 -4.59 -1.44 -7.11
N THR A 138 -4.47 -1.55 -5.78
CA THR A 138 -5.47 -1.13 -4.80
C THR A 138 -5.49 0.39 -4.64
N VAL A 139 -4.33 1.06 -4.70
CA VAL A 139 -4.27 2.53 -4.70
C VAL A 139 -4.93 3.13 -5.95
N ALA A 140 -4.98 2.39 -7.07
CA ALA A 140 -5.74 2.81 -8.26
C ALA A 140 -7.24 2.77 -8.05
N ALA A 141 -7.74 1.77 -7.32
CA ALA A 141 -9.13 1.72 -6.90
C ALA A 141 -9.45 2.86 -5.92
N ASP A 142 -8.57 3.13 -4.95
CA ASP A 142 -8.74 4.27 -4.04
C ASP A 142 -8.78 5.61 -4.81
N ALA A 143 -7.98 5.78 -5.86
CA ALA A 143 -7.97 6.99 -6.68
C ALA A 143 -9.31 7.23 -7.37
N CYS A 144 -9.97 6.15 -7.83
CA CYS A 144 -11.33 6.22 -8.38
C CYS A 144 -12.34 6.73 -7.34
N LEU A 145 -12.21 6.29 -6.08
CA LEU A 145 -13.10 6.71 -4.99
C LEU A 145 -12.88 8.17 -4.61
N VAL A 146 -11.62 8.61 -4.52
CA VAL A 146 -11.28 10.03 -4.33
C VAL A 146 -11.91 10.88 -5.43
N ALA A 147 -11.76 10.48 -6.69
CA ALA A 147 -12.29 11.21 -7.82
C ALA A 147 -13.82 11.28 -7.83
N ARG A 148 -14.50 10.16 -7.51
CA ARG A 148 -15.96 10.12 -7.35
C ARG A 148 -16.41 11.10 -6.25
N ASP A 149 -15.74 11.08 -5.11
CA ASP A 149 -16.08 11.92 -3.96
C ASP A 149 -15.86 13.41 -4.21
N VAL A 150 -14.87 13.75 -5.04
CA VAL A 150 -14.54 15.12 -5.43
C VAL A 150 -15.52 15.64 -6.49
N THR A 151 -15.75 14.85 -7.54
CA THR A 151 -16.51 15.30 -8.73
C THR A 151 -18.02 15.04 -8.62
N GLY A 152 -18.44 14.11 -7.75
CA GLY A 152 -19.81 13.62 -7.70
C GLY A 152 -20.21 12.73 -8.89
N ARG A 153 -19.27 12.37 -9.76
CA ARG A 153 -19.48 11.54 -10.96
C ARG A 153 -19.10 10.09 -10.68
N SER A 154 -19.71 9.15 -11.41
CA SER A 154 -19.46 7.70 -11.22
C SER A 154 -18.68 7.04 -12.35
N ARG A 155 -18.42 7.75 -13.45
CA ARG A 155 -17.73 7.19 -14.61
C ARG A 155 -16.22 7.28 -14.44
N ILE A 156 -15.51 6.18 -14.63
CA ILE A 156 -14.06 6.06 -14.57
C ILE A 156 -13.56 5.64 -15.94
N VAL A 157 -12.58 6.35 -16.47
CA VAL A 157 -11.95 6.05 -17.75
C VAL A 157 -10.57 5.47 -17.48
N LEU A 158 -10.28 4.31 -18.07
CA LEU A 158 -8.98 3.66 -17.99
C LEU A 158 -8.36 3.58 -19.37
N ALA A 159 -7.09 3.96 -19.52
CA ALA A 159 -6.32 3.58 -20.69
C ALA A 159 -6.15 2.05 -20.73
N GLU A 160 -6.41 1.40 -21.87
CA GLU A 160 -6.20 -0.05 -22.02
C GLU A 160 -4.72 -0.45 -21.80
N THR A 161 -3.81 0.51 -22.00
CA THR A 161 -2.36 0.37 -21.77
C THR A 161 -1.96 0.30 -20.29
N LEU A 162 -2.88 0.48 -19.35
CA LEU A 162 -2.67 0.11 -17.94
C LEU A 162 -2.48 -1.39 -17.79
N SER A 163 -1.69 -1.77 -16.78
CA SER A 163 -1.57 -3.16 -16.35
C SER A 163 -2.95 -3.84 -16.26
N PRO A 164 -3.13 -5.02 -16.90
CA PRO A 164 -4.39 -5.76 -16.83
C PRO A 164 -4.86 -6.02 -15.39
N GLN A 165 -3.91 -6.20 -14.46
CA GLN A 165 -4.21 -6.42 -13.04
C GLN A 165 -4.78 -5.17 -12.37
N VAL A 166 -4.22 -3.99 -12.66
CA VAL A 166 -4.75 -2.70 -12.20
C VAL A 166 -6.18 -2.51 -12.72
N ARG A 167 -6.40 -2.74 -14.02
CA ARG A 167 -7.75 -2.65 -14.62
C ARG A 167 -8.74 -3.64 -13.98
N GLN A 168 -8.30 -4.88 -13.70
CA GLN A 168 -9.14 -5.88 -13.05
C GLN A 168 -9.53 -5.48 -11.62
N VAL A 169 -8.58 -4.98 -10.83
CA VAL A 169 -8.85 -4.54 -9.44
C VAL A 169 -9.78 -3.34 -9.41
N VAL A 170 -9.55 -2.34 -10.28
CA VAL A 170 -10.45 -1.19 -10.42
C VAL A 170 -11.87 -1.63 -10.78
N LYS A 171 -12.04 -2.52 -11.77
CA LYS A 171 -13.36 -3.08 -12.14
C LYS A 171 -14.01 -3.85 -11.00
N THR A 172 -13.22 -4.58 -10.20
CA THR A 172 -13.73 -5.34 -9.06
C THR A 172 -14.29 -4.42 -7.98
N TYR A 173 -13.55 -3.35 -7.64
CA TYR A 173 -14.00 -2.35 -6.67
C TYR A 173 -15.17 -1.51 -7.20
N ALA A 174 -15.19 -1.21 -8.51
CA ALA A 174 -16.22 -0.41 -9.15
C ALA A 174 -17.64 -0.91 -8.87
N VAL A 175 -17.85 -2.23 -8.86
CA VAL A 175 -19.14 -2.86 -8.56
C VAL A 175 -19.66 -2.46 -7.17
N GLY A 176 -18.79 -2.50 -6.14
CA GLY A 176 -19.17 -2.19 -4.76
C GLY A 176 -19.52 -0.71 -4.53
N PHE A 177 -18.98 0.18 -5.37
CA PHE A 177 -19.15 1.62 -5.23
C PHE A 177 -20.06 2.26 -6.30
N GLY A 178 -20.67 1.44 -7.17
CA GLY A 178 -21.56 1.91 -8.23
C GLY A 178 -20.84 2.78 -9.27
N LEU A 179 -19.59 2.43 -9.59
CA LEU A 179 -18.79 3.09 -10.62
C LEU A 179 -19.00 2.40 -11.98
N GLU A 180 -19.04 3.20 -13.05
CA GLU A 180 -19.03 2.72 -14.43
C GLU A 180 -17.61 2.83 -14.97
N VAL A 181 -17.02 1.72 -15.43
CA VAL A 181 -15.66 1.71 -15.97
C VAL A 181 -15.72 1.62 -17.50
N VAL A 182 -15.04 2.56 -18.16
CA VAL A 182 -14.87 2.60 -19.62
C VAL A 182 -13.38 2.49 -19.94
N GLU A 183 -13.03 1.66 -20.91
CA GLU A 183 -11.65 1.54 -21.38
C GLU A 183 -11.47 2.23 -22.73
N VAL A 184 -10.36 2.96 -22.87
CA VAL A 184 -9.97 3.60 -24.12
C VAL A 184 -8.93 2.70 -24.80
N PRO A 185 -9.21 2.22 -26.01
CA PRO A 185 -8.29 1.34 -26.72
C PRO A 185 -7.03 2.09 -27.15
N HIS A 186 -5.94 1.35 -27.30
CA HIS A 186 -4.67 1.89 -27.74
C HIS A 186 -4.42 1.59 -29.23
N THR A 187 -3.60 2.40 -29.89
CA THR A 187 -3.09 2.12 -31.24
C THR A 187 -1.57 2.08 -31.19
N GLY A 188 -0.96 0.97 -31.61
CA GLY A 188 0.51 0.85 -31.60
C GLY A 188 1.16 0.83 -30.22
N GLY A 189 0.39 0.57 -29.16
CA GLY A 189 0.88 0.47 -27.78
C GLY A 189 0.70 1.73 -26.94
N THR A 190 0.17 2.83 -27.49
CA THR A 190 -0.11 4.08 -26.77
C THR A 190 -1.56 4.53 -26.93
N THR A 191 -2.05 5.29 -25.97
CA THR A 191 -3.41 5.82 -25.94
C THR A 191 -3.51 7.07 -26.80
N ASP A 192 -4.57 7.17 -27.59
CA ASP A 192 -4.88 8.37 -28.39
C ASP A 192 -5.56 9.44 -27.48
N PRO A 193 -4.95 10.63 -27.31
CA PRO A 193 -5.54 11.71 -26.51
C PRO A 193 -6.93 12.15 -26.97
N ASP A 194 -7.23 12.12 -28.27
CA ASP A 194 -8.53 12.55 -28.80
C ASP A 194 -9.63 11.54 -28.44
N LEU A 195 -9.35 10.24 -28.55
CA LEU A 195 -10.27 9.19 -28.12
C LEU A 195 -10.51 9.25 -26.61
N LEU A 196 -9.44 9.49 -25.85
CA LEU A 196 -9.51 9.65 -24.41
C LEU A 196 -10.35 10.88 -24.04
N ALA A 197 -10.16 12.03 -24.69
CA ALA A 197 -10.97 13.23 -24.47
C ALA A 197 -12.48 12.98 -24.68
N VAL A 198 -12.84 12.19 -25.70
CA VAL A 198 -14.25 11.80 -25.93
C VAL A 198 -14.78 10.93 -24.79
N ALA A 199 -13.99 9.96 -24.31
CA ALA A 199 -14.37 9.09 -23.21
C ALA A 199 -14.44 9.81 -21.85
N SER A 200 -13.62 10.85 -21.66
CA SER A 200 -13.52 11.65 -20.42
C SER A 200 -14.76 12.50 -20.13
N LYS A 201 -15.66 12.68 -21.09
CA LYS A 201 -16.93 13.42 -20.87
C LYS A 201 -17.74 12.77 -19.75
N ASP A 202 -18.10 13.59 -18.76
CA ASP A 202 -18.80 13.19 -17.53
C ASP A 202 -18.05 12.16 -16.67
N ALA A 203 -16.75 11.97 -16.90
CA ALA A 203 -15.91 11.12 -16.06
C ALA A 203 -15.53 11.83 -14.74
N ALA A 204 -15.38 11.04 -13.70
CA ALA A 204 -14.79 11.43 -12.43
C ALA A 204 -13.27 11.43 -12.51
N ALA A 205 -12.70 10.38 -13.10
CA ALA A 205 -11.26 10.21 -13.27
C ALA A 205 -10.92 9.57 -14.60
N VAL A 206 -9.71 9.88 -15.05
CA VAL A 206 -9.00 9.18 -16.11
C VAL A 206 -7.70 8.65 -15.53
N ILE A 207 -7.45 7.35 -15.70
CA ILE A 207 -6.22 6.71 -15.25
C ILE A 207 -5.43 6.22 -16.46
N PHE A 208 -4.15 6.57 -16.51
CA PHE A 208 -3.18 6.05 -17.47
C PHE A 208 -1.88 5.67 -16.77
N GLN A 209 -1.03 4.89 -17.43
CA GLN A 209 0.22 4.40 -16.86
C GLN A 209 1.43 5.00 -17.60
N GLN A 210 2.48 5.42 -16.87
CA GLN A 210 3.68 6.02 -17.46
C GLN A 210 4.97 5.52 -16.77
N PRO A 211 5.87 4.80 -17.48
CA PRO A 211 5.64 4.11 -18.75
C PRO A 211 4.49 3.10 -18.66
N ASN A 212 3.86 2.81 -19.80
CA ASN A 212 2.69 1.94 -19.80
C ASN A 212 3.04 0.44 -19.77
N PHE A 213 2.03 -0.44 -19.71
CA PHE A 213 2.21 -1.89 -19.59
C PHE A 213 3.06 -2.50 -20.72
N PHE A 214 3.04 -1.89 -21.91
CA PHE A 214 3.82 -2.34 -23.05
C PHE A 214 5.25 -1.79 -23.06
N GLY A 215 5.62 -0.96 -22.08
CA GLY A 215 6.90 -0.26 -22.02
C GLY A 215 6.96 1.00 -22.87
N CYS A 216 5.84 1.46 -23.44
CA CYS A 216 5.78 2.69 -24.22
C CYS A 216 5.63 3.91 -23.32
N LEU A 217 6.19 5.04 -23.74
CA LEU A 217 5.89 6.34 -23.15
C LEU A 217 4.58 6.86 -23.76
N GLU A 218 3.60 7.12 -22.91
CA GLU A 218 2.38 7.81 -23.30
C GLU A 218 2.67 9.29 -23.58
N PRO A 219 1.84 9.95 -24.42
CA PRO A 219 1.80 11.41 -24.50
C PRO A 219 1.14 11.99 -23.23
N ALA A 220 1.75 11.74 -22.07
CA ALA A 220 1.17 11.97 -20.75
C ALA A 220 0.64 13.40 -20.50
N PRO A 221 1.32 14.48 -20.97
CA PRO A 221 0.75 15.83 -20.86
C PRO A 221 -0.56 16.00 -21.63
N ASP A 222 -0.68 15.41 -22.82
CA ASP A 222 -1.89 15.49 -23.65
C ASP A 222 -3.02 14.63 -23.06
N LEU A 223 -2.71 13.46 -22.49
CA LEU A 223 -3.69 12.64 -21.78
C LEU A 223 -4.22 13.34 -20.53
N ALA A 224 -3.34 13.99 -19.77
CA ALA A 224 -3.73 14.77 -18.60
C ALA A 224 -4.58 15.98 -18.99
N ALA A 225 -4.21 16.71 -20.05
CA ALA A 225 -5.00 17.82 -20.58
C ALA A 225 -6.39 17.36 -21.02
N ALA A 226 -6.49 16.27 -21.79
CA ALA A 226 -7.75 15.69 -22.25
C ALA A 226 -8.70 15.29 -21.10
N ALA A 227 -8.16 14.80 -19.98
CA ALA A 227 -8.94 14.52 -18.78
C ALA A 227 -9.42 15.82 -18.08
N ASN A 228 -8.49 16.76 -17.86
CA ASN A 228 -8.75 17.99 -17.15
C ASN A 228 -9.73 18.91 -17.89
N ASP A 229 -9.64 19.00 -19.21
CA ASP A 229 -10.55 19.79 -20.06
C ASP A 229 -11.99 19.27 -20.00
N ALA A 230 -12.19 17.99 -19.70
CA ALA A 230 -13.50 17.38 -19.44
C ALA A 230 -13.96 17.50 -17.98
N GLY A 231 -13.15 18.11 -17.11
CA GLY A 231 -13.38 18.23 -15.67
C GLY A 231 -13.24 16.90 -14.91
N ALA A 232 -12.56 15.90 -15.49
CA ALA A 232 -12.19 14.67 -14.81
C ALA A 232 -10.80 14.82 -14.16
N LEU A 233 -10.55 14.11 -13.07
CA LEU A 233 -9.22 14.09 -12.47
C LEU A 233 -8.26 13.20 -13.29
N ALA A 234 -7.18 13.78 -13.79
CA ALA A 234 -6.07 13.03 -14.36
C ALA A 234 -5.29 12.30 -13.25
N VAL A 235 -5.13 10.98 -13.40
CA VAL A 235 -4.40 10.10 -12.48
C VAL A 235 -3.30 9.36 -13.24
N ALA A 236 -2.06 9.56 -12.84
CA ALA A 236 -0.92 8.82 -13.39
C ALA A 236 -0.57 7.64 -12.48
N HIS A 237 -0.54 6.44 -13.05
CA HIS A 237 0.05 5.24 -12.45
C HIS A 237 1.49 5.09 -12.95
N VAL A 238 2.47 5.17 -12.06
CA VAL A 238 3.88 5.28 -12.46
C VAL A 238 4.76 4.35 -11.64
N ASP A 239 5.88 3.95 -12.23
CA ASP A 239 6.97 3.32 -11.50
C ASP A 239 7.84 4.43 -10.86
N PRO A 240 8.15 4.37 -9.56
CA PRO A 240 8.85 5.44 -8.85
C PRO A 240 10.29 5.64 -9.34
N ILE A 241 10.96 4.58 -9.79
CA ILE A 241 12.33 4.65 -10.33
C ILE A 241 12.33 5.37 -11.68
N SER A 242 11.28 5.18 -12.49
CA SER A 242 11.17 5.89 -13.77
C SER A 242 11.14 7.42 -13.63
N LEU A 243 10.67 7.95 -12.50
CA LEU A 243 10.60 9.38 -12.21
C LEU A 243 11.96 10.01 -11.89
N GLY A 244 13.01 9.21 -11.72
CA GLY A 244 14.38 9.73 -11.68
C GLY A 244 14.86 10.31 -13.03
N VAL A 245 14.14 10.01 -14.13
CA VAL A 245 14.47 10.45 -15.49
C VAL A 245 13.27 11.10 -16.19
N LEU A 246 12.06 10.61 -15.96
CA LEU A 246 10.84 11.14 -16.57
C LEU A 246 10.28 12.32 -15.78
N GLU A 247 9.58 13.22 -16.47
CA GLU A 247 8.90 14.36 -15.87
C GLU A 247 7.88 13.91 -14.81
N ALA A 248 7.80 14.66 -13.71
CA ALA A 248 6.94 14.31 -12.59
C ALA A 248 5.44 14.53 -12.93
N PRO A 249 4.51 13.63 -12.55
CA PRO A 249 3.10 13.77 -12.86
C PRO A 249 2.44 15.08 -12.47
N GLY A 250 2.85 15.65 -11.34
CA GLY A 250 2.34 16.93 -10.87
C GLY A 250 2.70 18.11 -11.76
N ASN A 251 3.73 17.99 -12.61
CA ASN A 251 4.20 19.05 -13.51
C ASN A 251 3.53 19.02 -14.88
N TYR A 252 2.97 17.88 -15.30
CA TYR A 252 2.19 17.77 -16.54
C TYR A 252 0.67 17.72 -16.32
N GLY A 253 0.20 18.10 -15.12
CA GLY A 253 -1.21 18.37 -14.85
C GLY A 253 -2.00 17.22 -14.24
N CYS A 254 -1.35 16.18 -13.70
CA CYS A 254 -2.08 15.18 -12.92
C CYS A 254 -2.52 15.73 -11.56
N ALA A 255 -3.74 15.35 -11.15
CA ALA A 255 -4.28 15.63 -9.81
C ALA A 255 -3.76 14.63 -8.77
N ILE A 256 -3.49 13.39 -9.21
CA ILE A 256 -3.10 12.26 -8.38
C ILE A 256 -1.99 11.47 -9.11
N ALA A 257 -0.97 11.04 -8.36
CA ALA A 257 0.06 10.11 -8.77
C ALA A 257 0.04 8.90 -7.84
N ILE A 258 -0.01 7.70 -8.43
CA ILE A 258 -0.06 6.43 -7.71
C ILE A 258 0.95 5.46 -8.33
N GLY A 259 1.28 4.38 -7.63
CA GLY A 259 2.10 3.34 -8.21
C GLY A 259 2.47 2.24 -7.25
N GLU A 260 3.16 1.24 -7.79
CA GLU A 260 3.78 0.15 -7.03
C GLU A 260 5.20 0.57 -6.62
N GLY A 261 5.50 0.44 -5.34
CA GLY A 261 6.78 0.79 -4.74
C GLY A 261 7.84 -0.31 -4.82
N GLN A 262 7.51 -1.49 -5.34
CA GLN A 262 8.41 -2.65 -5.36
C GLN A 262 9.83 -2.33 -5.86
N SER A 263 9.94 -1.63 -7.00
CA SER A 263 11.23 -1.30 -7.63
C SER A 263 12.11 -0.35 -6.80
N ALA A 264 11.56 0.29 -5.77
CA ALA A 264 12.31 1.03 -4.77
C ALA A 264 12.60 0.13 -3.57
N GLY A 265 13.65 -0.69 -3.69
CA GLY A 265 14.26 -1.37 -2.56
C GLY A 265 13.51 -2.56 -1.97
N ASN A 266 12.53 -3.13 -2.67
CA ASN A 266 11.79 -4.31 -2.19
C ASN A 266 11.97 -5.52 -3.12
N TYR A 267 12.31 -6.68 -2.57
CA TYR A 267 12.46 -7.90 -3.36
C TYR A 267 11.16 -8.31 -4.07
N GLN A 268 11.28 -9.02 -5.19
CA GLN A 268 10.12 -9.45 -5.99
C GLN A 268 9.13 -10.31 -5.20
N SER A 269 9.63 -11.15 -4.26
CA SER A 269 8.87 -11.87 -3.24
C SER A 269 7.61 -12.59 -3.75
N TYR A 270 7.61 -13.06 -5.00
CA TYR A 270 6.43 -13.64 -5.65
C TYR A 270 5.18 -12.73 -5.56
N ALA A 271 5.39 -11.44 -5.87
CA ALA A 271 4.42 -10.33 -5.90
C ALA A 271 4.11 -9.65 -4.56
N GLY A 272 4.76 -9.99 -3.44
CA GLY A 272 4.64 -9.17 -2.23
C GLY A 272 5.19 -9.81 -0.94
N PRO A 273 5.13 -9.08 0.18
CA PRO A 273 4.50 -7.77 0.34
C PRO A 273 5.33 -6.63 -0.28
N HIS A 274 4.65 -5.67 -0.90
CA HIS A 274 5.22 -4.40 -1.38
C HIS A 274 4.41 -3.23 -0.83
N TYR A 275 4.46 -2.04 -1.43
CA TYR A 275 3.68 -0.90 -0.99
C TYR A 275 3.13 -0.11 -2.17
N GLY A 276 1.84 0.20 -2.14
CA GLY A 276 1.29 1.22 -3.03
C GLY A 276 1.63 2.61 -2.52
N PHE A 277 2.07 3.53 -3.37
CA PHE A 277 2.11 4.95 -2.97
C PHE A 277 0.91 5.70 -3.54
N PHE A 278 0.44 6.71 -2.80
CA PHE A 278 -0.65 7.58 -3.23
C PHE A 278 -0.31 9.03 -2.89
N ALA A 279 -0.08 9.84 -3.91
CA ALA A 279 0.19 11.26 -3.78
C ALA A 279 -0.79 12.10 -4.59
N ALA A 280 -1.09 13.31 -4.13
CA ALA A 280 -2.06 14.19 -4.79
C ALA A 280 -1.78 15.67 -4.55
N LYS A 281 -2.50 16.53 -5.26
CA LYS A 281 -2.54 17.97 -4.97
C LYS A 281 -3.22 18.26 -3.63
N ARG A 282 -2.81 19.37 -3.00
CA ARG A 282 -3.15 19.73 -1.61
C ARG A 282 -4.64 19.81 -1.35
N GLU A 283 -5.43 20.25 -2.33
CA GLU A 283 -6.88 20.38 -2.21
C GLU A 283 -7.59 19.04 -1.94
N TYR A 284 -6.96 17.90 -2.28
CA TYR A 284 -7.50 16.56 -2.06
C TYR A 284 -7.10 15.94 -0.72
N THR A 285 -6.30 16.62 0.11
CA THR A 285 -5.79 16.10 1.40
C THR A 285 -6.87 15.46 2.28
N ARG A 286 -8.07 16.05 2.32
CA ARG A 286 -9.19 15.56 3.15
C ARG A 286 -9.85 14.28 2.62
N ARG A 287 -9.54 13.87 1.39
CA ARG A 287 -10.07 12.68 0.73
C ARG A 287 -9.05 11.54 0.60
N LEU A 288 -7.77 11.80 0.86
CA LEU A 288 -6.73 10.78 0.75
C LEU A 288 -7.08 9.51 1.55
N PRO A 289 -6.80 8.32 0.99
CA PRO A 289 -6.94 7.07 1.71
C PRO A 289 -5.79 6.91 2.71
N GLY A 290 -6.08 6.25 3.84
CA GLY A 290 -5.04 5.88 4.81
C GLY A 290 -4.49 7.01 5.66
N ARG A 291 -3.40 6.67 6.34
CA ARG A 291 -2.70 7.54 7.29
C ARG A 291 -1.91 8.63 6.56
N ILE A 292 -1.77 9.78 7.23
CA ILE A 292 -0.88 10.87 6.82
C ILE A 292 -0.14 11.32 8.07
N ILE A 293 1.18 11.41 8.00
CA ILE A 293 2.00 12.01 9.05
C ILE A 293 2.18 13.50 8.76
N GLY A 294 2.02 14.31 9.79
CA GLY A 294 2.25 15.75 9.75
C GLY A 294 3.26 16.18 10.80
N GLU A 295 4.01 17.23 10.47
CA GLU A 295 4.87 17.95 11.41
C GLU A 295 4.04 18.83 12.34
N THR A 296 4.43 18.92 13.60
CA THR A 296 3.81 19.74 14.64
C THR A 296 4.85 20.15 15.69
N THR A 297 4.43 20.86 16.74
CA THR A 297 5.27 21.26 17.88
C THR A 297 4.73 20.69 19.18
N ASP A 298 5.60 20.24 20.07
CA ASP A 298 5.25 19.77 21.40
C ASP A 298 4.98 20.94 22.39
N LEU A 299 4.81 20.60 23.68
CA LEU A 299 4.58 21.59 24.74
C LEU A 299 5.78 22.52 25.01
N ASN A 300 7.00 22.11 24.64
CA ASN A 300 8.22 22.90 24.78
C ASN A 300 8.52 23.73 23.51
N GLY A 301 7.73 23.55 22.44
CA GLY A 301 7.96 24.17 21.14
C GLY A 301 8.93 23.39 20.25
N ASP A 302 9.32 22.19 20.65
CA ASP A 302 10.19 21.32 19.88
C ASP A 302 9.40 20.65 18.74
N ARG A 303 10.04 20.47 17.59
CA ARG A 303 9.43 19.81 16.44
C ARG A 303 9.15 18.34 16.75
N GLY A 304 7.94 17.88 16.39
CA GLY A 304 7.55 16.48 16.43
C GLY A 304 6.64 16.10 15.26
N TYR A 305 6.36 14.82 15.12
CA TYR A 305 5.54 14.25 14.06
C TYR A 305 4.35 13.50 14.65
N VAL A 306 3.19 13.59 14.01
CA VAL A 306 1.96 12.94 14.46
C VAL A 306 1.14 12.42 13.29
N LEU A 307 0.33 11.39 13.53
CA LEU A 307 -0.77 11.02 12.64
C LEU A 307 -1.79 12.17 12.59
N THR A 308 -1.98 12.76 11.41
CA THR A 308 -2.89 13.90 11.19
C THR A 308 -4.08 13.54 10.29
N PHE A 309 -5.14 14.36 10.36
CA PHE A 309 -6.40 14.14 9.66
C PHE A 309 -7.01 12.74 9.89
N GLN A 310 -6.84 12.17 11.09
CA GLN A 310 -7.33 10.82 11.44
C GLN A 310 -8.85 10.67 11.31
N THR A 311 -9.60 11.78 11.33
CA THR A 311 -11.05 11.77 11.11
C THR A 311 -11.46 11.26 9.73
N ARG A 312 -10.53 11.03 8.81
CA ARG A 312 -10.77 10.34 7.53
C ARG A 312 -10.82 8.81 7.66
N GLU A 313 -10.19 8.26 8.70
CA GLU A 313 -9.91 6.83 8.82
C GLU A 313 -11.04 6.03 9.46
N GLN A 314 -11.03 4.72 9.20
CA GLN A 314 -12.08 3.78 9.61
C GLN A 314 -12.35 3.75 11.12
N HIS A 315 -11.33 3.96 11.96
CA HIS A 315 -11.48 3.86 13.42
C HIS A 315 -12.27 5.04 14.02
N ILE A 316 -12.39 6.15 13.27
CA ILE A 316 -13.23 7.30 13.65
C ILE A 316 -14.52 7.32 12.82
N ARG A 317 -14.40 7.23 11.49
CA ARG A 317 -15.53 7.46 10.56
C ARG A 317 -16.26 6.22 10.10
N ARG A 318 -15.73 5.02 10.37
CA ARG A 318 -16.35 3.73 10.03
C ARG A 318 -16.78 3.70 8.56
N GLU A 319 -18.06 3.50 8.28
CA GLU A 319 -18.61 3.42 6.92
C GLU A 319 -18.49 4.72 6.10
N LYS A 320 -18.21 5.86 6.76
CA LYS A 320 -18.00 7.17 6.11
C LYS A 320 -16.51 7.53 5.94
N ALA A 321 -15.61 6.59 6.21
CA ALA A 321 -14.18 6.77 6.02
C ALA A 321 -13.82 6.84 4.53
N THR A 322 -12.65 7.39 4.22
CA THR A 322 -12.17 7.52 2.84
C THR A 322 -11.70 6.20 2.23
N SER A 323 -11.37 5.22 3.07
CA SER A 323 -11.01 3.85 2.69
C SER A 323 -11.24 2.91 3.88
N ASN A 324 -11.34 1.61 3.62
CA ASN A 324 -11.40 0.56 4.64
C ASN A 324 -10.00 0.16 5.15
N MET A 325 -8.93 0.70 4.56
CA MET A 325 -7.56 0.40 4.94
C MET A 325 -7.28 0.67 6.43
N THR A 326 -6.62 -0.29 7.08
CA THR A 326 -6.15 -0.18 8.46
C THR A 326 -4.66 -0.45 8.54
N THR A 327 -4.23 -1.71 8.69
CA THR A 327 -2.83 -2.10 8.44
C THR A 327 -2.49 -1.71 7.00
N ASN A 328 -1.30 -1.17 6.80
CA ASN A 328 -0.73 -0.81 5.51
C ASN A 328 0.72 -1.33 5.47
N GLN A 329 1.54 -0.83 4.56
CA GLN A 329 2.85 -1.39 4.23
C GLN A 329 4.01 -0.51 4.72
N THR A 330 3.89 0.03 5.93
CA THR A 330 4.88 0.97 6.51
C THR A 330 6.32 0.44 6.45
N LEU A 331 6.55 -0.84 6.75
CA LEU A 331 7.91 -1.41 6.75
C LEU A 331 8.49 -1.47 5.32
N LEU A 332 7.65 -1.77 4.31
CA LEU A 332 8.07 -1.83 2.91
C LEU A 332 8.26 -0.42 2.33
N ALA A 333 7.44 0.55 2.76
CA ALA A 333 7.63 1.95 2.45
C ALA A 333 8.93 2.52 3.05
N LEU A 334 9.32 2.07 4.25
CA LEU A 334 10.63 2.35 4.83
C LEU A 334 11.76 1.78 3.97
N ALA A 335 11.60 0.57 3.43
CA ALA A 335 12.56 -0.01 2.49
C ALA A 335 12.73 0.89 1.26
N GLY A 336 11.62 1.39 0.72
CA GLY A 336 11.59 2.37 -0.37
C GLY A 336 12.32 3.66 -0.02
N LEU A 337 12.07 4.23 1.16
CA LEU A 337 12.77 5.43 1.61
C LEU A 337 14.28 5.22 1.76
N VAL A 338 14.72 4.08 2.31
CA VAL A 338 16.16 3.81 2.49
C VAL A 338 16.87 3.62 1.14
N HIS A 339 16.14 3.17 0.13
CA HIS A 339 16.66 2.96 -1.22
C HIS A 339 16.75 4.26 -2.05
N LEU A 340 15.77 5.15 -1.92
CA LEU A 340 15.66 6.42 -2.67
C LEU A 340 16.61 7.50 -2.11
#